data_AF-N9MEA7-F1
#
_entry.id   AF-N9MEA7-F1
#
_cell.length_a   1.000
_cell.length_b   1.000
_cell.length_c   1.000
_cell.angle_alpha   90.00
_cell.angle_beta   90.00
_cell.angle_gamma   90.00
#
_symmetry.space_group_name_H-M   'P 1'
#
loop_
_entity.id
_entity.type
_entity.pdbx_description
1 polymer ?
#
loop_
_entity_poly.entity_id
_entity_poly.type
_entity_poly.pdbx_seq_one_letter_code
_entity_poly.pdbx_strand_id
1 'polypeptide(L)' 'MIKKREVSKPTSPDVDAFINGADEQKQQQLDPKAPRKFKTHTIPMNEYEYQLLTELAEKYGQTHNGIFRFALKKLSEE' A
#
# COMPACT_ATOMS: atom_id res chain seq x y z
N MET A 1 -34.58 -16.70 -49.96
CA MET A 1 -35.26 -16.62 -48.64
C MET A 1 -34.20 -16.52 -47.55
N ILE A 2 -34.15 -15.43 -46.79
CA ILE A 2 -33.13 -15.21 -45.75
C ILE A 2 -33.63 -15.81 -44.43
N LYS A 3 -32.86 -16.75 -43.87
CA LYS A 3 -33.17 -17.41 -42.60
C LYS A 3 -32.86 -16.44 -41.45
N LYS A 4 -33.89 -16.02 -40.70
CA LYS A 4 -33.74 -15.11 -39.54
C LYS A 4 -32.96 -15.82 -38.44
N ARG A 5 -31.96 -15.14 -37.85
CA ARG A 5 -31.24 -15.61 -36.67
C ARG A 5 -32.16 -15.49 -35.45
N GLU A 6 -32.23 -16.55 -34.64
CA GLU A 6 -32.93 -16.54 -33.36
C GLU A 6 -32.13 -15.67 -32.38
N VAL A 7 -32.78 -14.64 -31.86
CA VAL A 7 -32.20 -13.78 -30.82
C VAL A 7 -32.26 -14.56 -29.53
N SER A 8 -31.13 -15.16 -29.15
CA SER A 8 -30.97 -15.71 -27.81
C SER A 8 -31.22 -14.61 -26.78
N LYS A 9 -32.19 -14.88 -25.91
CA LYS A 9 -32.59 -14.15 -24.71
C LYS A 9 -31.47 -13.23 -24.19
N PRO A 10 -31.70 -11.91 -23.99
CA PRO A 10 -30.73 -11.11 -23.29
C PRO A 10 -30.67 -11.66 -21.86
N THR A 11 -29.55 -12.28 -21.50
CA THR A 11 -29.15 -12.38 -20.11
C THR A 11 -29.04 -10.94 -19.65
N SER A 12 -30.08 -10.45 -18.97
CA SER A 12 -30.05 -9.16 -18.31
C SER A 12 -28.77 -9.11 -17.49
N PRO A 13 -27.88 -8.13 -17.69
CA PRO A 13 -26.81 -7.92 -16.73
C PRO A 13 -27.49 -7.76 -15.38
N ASP A 14 -27.15 -8.64 -14.45
CA ASP A 14 -27.68 -8.66 -13.10
C ASP A 14 -27.29 -7.33 -12.45
N VAL A 15 -28.23 -6.38 -12.49
CA VAL A 15 -28.03 -5.00 -12.04
C VAL A 15 -27.74 -5.01 -10.54
N ASP A 16 -28.28 -5.98 -9.82
CA ASP A 16 -28.04 -6.18 -8.40
C ASP A 16 -26.61 -6.67 -8.15
N ALA A 17 -26.06 -7.56 -9.00
CA ALA A 17 -24.64 -7.92 -8.94
C ALA A 17 -23.69 -6.75 -9.26
N PHE A 18 -24.11 -5.82 -10.12
CA PHE A 18 -23.35 -4.61 -10.43
C PHE A 18 -23.38 -3.58 -9.29
N ILE A 19 -24.54 -3.41 -8.64
CA ILE A 19 -24.71 -2.50 -7.49
C ILE A 19 -23.99 -3.05 -6.24
N ASN A 20 -24.06 -4.36 -6.01
CA ASN A 20 -23.42 -4.99 -4.84
C ASN A 20 -21.89 -5.08 -4.92
N GLY A 21 -21.29 -4.95 -6.12
CA GLY A 21 -19.84 -5.00 -6.30
C GLY A 21 -19.09 -3.72 -5.89
N ALA A 22 -19.82 -2.62 -5.62
CA ALA A 22 -19.21 -1.31 -5.32
C ALA A 22 -18.81 -1.15 -3.83
N ASP A 23 -19.42 -1.89 -2.92
CA ASP A 23 -19.18 -1.77 -1.47
C ASP A 23 -18.13 -2.75 -0.92
N GLU A 24 -17.65 -3.70 -1.73
CA GLU A 24 -16.51 -4.53 -1.35
C GLU A 24 -15.21 -3.74 -1.52
N GLN A 25 -14.94 -2.84 -0.57
CA GLN A 25 -13.58 -2.38 -0.29
C GLN A 25 -12.77 -3.61 0.17
N LYS A 26 -12.29 -4.41 -0.80
CA LYS A 26 -11.34 -5.48 -0.54
C LYS A 26 -10.18 -4.85 0.21
N GLN A 27 -10.10 -5.17 1.50
CA GLN A 27 -8.95 -4.85 2.33
C GLN A 27 -7.75 -5.48 1.65
N GLN A 28 -7.01 -4.65 0.93
CA GLN A 28 -5.90 -5.11 0.12
C GLN A 28 -4.84 -5.58 1.12
N GLN A 29 -4.60 -6.89 1.15
CA GLN A 29 -3.64 -7.46 2.09
C GLN A 29 -2.27 -6.88 1.76
N LEU A 30 -1.75 -6.05 2.66
CA LEU A 30 -0.49 -5.35 2.49
C LEU A 30 0.65 -6.39 2.52
N ASP A 31 1.43 -6.45 1.46
CA ASP A 31 2.60 -7.34 1.38
C ASP A 31 3.79 -6.68 2.10
N PRO A 32 4.32 -7.28 3.20
CA PRO A 32 5.47 -6.76 3.92
C PRO A 32 6.78 -6.75 3.09
N LYS A 33 6.85 -7.54 2.01
CA LYS A 33 8.02 -7.63 1.12
C LYS A 33 7.88 -6.78 -0.14
N ALA A 34 6.82 -5.97 -0.24
CA ALA A 34 6.60 -5.10 -1.39
C ALA A 34 7.77 -4.11 -1.61
N PRO A 35 8.02 -3.69 -2.87
CA PRO A 35 9.05 -2.69 -3.17
C PRO A 35 8.83 -1.38 -2.42
N ARG A 36 9.92 -0.80 -1.92
CA ARG A 36 9.91 0.47 -1.16
C ARG A 36 9.80 1.71 -2.06
N LYS A 37 8.86 1.69 -3.01
CA LYS A 37 8.63 2.79 -3.97
C LYS A 37 7.33 3.56 -3.70
N PHE A 38 6.65 3.27 -2.58
CA PHE A 38 5.31 3.78 -2.31
C PHE A 38 5.28 5.29 -2.05
N LYS A 39 6.06 5.79 -1.07
CA LYS A 39 6.14 7.22 -0.74
C LYS A 39 7.52 7.61 -0.19
N THR A 40 7.91 8.86 -0.42
CA THR A 40 9.11 9.49 0.15
C THR A 40 8.69 10.56 1.15
N HIS A 41 9.41 10.67 2.28
CA HIS A 41 9.17 11.69 3.29
C HIS A 41 10.38 12.61 3.41
N THR A 42 10.13 13.91 3.54
CA THR A 42 11.14 14.93 3.87
C THR A 42 10.82 15.42 5.27
N ILE A 43 11.79 15.28 6.19
CA ILE A 43 11.61 15.64 7.59
C ILE A 43 12.60 16.78 7.90
N PRO A 44 12.12 18.00 8.20
CA PRO A 44 13.00 19.04 8.72
C PRO A 44 13.45 18.63 10.14
N MET A 45 14.74 18.83 10.42
CA MET A 45 15.35 18.49 11.71
C MET A 45 16.15 19.68 12.23
N ASN A 46 16.24 19.78 13.56
CA ASN A 46 17.26 20.61 14.19
C ASN A 46 18.61 19.88 14.27
N GLU A 47 19.65 20.58 14.69
CA GLU A 47 21.01 20.03 14.76
C GLU A 47 21.11 18.84 15.74
N TYR A 48 20.46 18.95 16.89
CA TYR A 48 20.46 17.90 17.92
C TYR A 48 19.83 16.59 17.39
N GLU A 49 18.67 16.68 16.75
CA GLU A 49 17.98 15.54 16.15
C GLU A 49 18.82 14.87 15.05
N TYR A 50 19.50 15.68 14.24
CA TYR A 50 20.36 15.15 13.18
C TYR A 50 21.62 14.47 13.73
N GLN A 51 22.24 15.03 14.78
CA GLN A 51 23.37 14.40 15.45
C GLN A 51 22.97 13.05 16.06
N LEU A 52 21.84 13.01 16.78
CA LEU A 52 21.30 11.77 17.33
C LEU A 52 21.05 10.71 16.24
N LEU A 53 20.47 11.11 15.10
CA LEU A 53 20.27 10.21 13.97
C LEU A 53 21.58 9.64 13.42
N THR A 54 22.61 10.47 13.34
CA THR A 54 23.94 10.10 12.84
C THR A 54 24.62 9.12 13.80
N GLU A 55 24.61 9.39 15.10
CA GLU A 55 25.16 8.49 16.12
C GLU A 55 24.45 7.12 16.12
N LEU A 56 23.12 7.12 15.98
CA LEU A 56 22.35 5.87 15.87
C LEU A 56 22.69 5.12 14.59
N ALA A 57 22.83 5.82 13.47
CA ALA A 57 23.22 5.23 12.19
C ALA A 57 24.57 4.52 12.28
N GLU A 58 25.57 5.17 12.90
CA GLU A 58 26.89 4.59 13.14
C GLU A 58 26.82 3.39 14.09
N LYS A 59 26.13 3.54 15.22
CA LYS A 59 26.00 2.48 16.24
C LYS A 59 25.41 1.18 15.70
N TYR A 60 24.41 1.28 14.82
CA TYR A 60 23.75 0.12 14.23
C TYR A 60 24.28 -0.25 12.84
N GLY A 61 25.26 0.49 12.31
CA GLY A 61 25.80 0.29 10.95
C GLY A 61 24.73 0.40 9.86
N GLN A 62 23.74 1.27 10.05
CA GLN A 62 22.62 1.45 9.12
C GLN A 62 22.62 2.84 8.50
N THR A 63 21.91 2.98 7.38
CA THR A 63 21.61 4.31 6.82
C THR A 63 20.57 5.03 7.69
N HIS A 64 20.48 6.37 7.57
CA HIS A 64 19.45 7.17 8.26
C HIS A 64 18.03 6.62 8.03
N ASN A 65 17.72 6.28 6.78
CA ASN A 65 16.45 5.65 6.40
C ASN A 65 16.28 4.23 6.99
N GLY A 66 17.38 3.52 7.28
CA GLY A 66 17.37 2.26 8.00
C GLY A 66 16.93 2.46 9.46
N ILE A 67 17.51 3.44 10.14
CA ILE A 67 17.16 3.80 11.52
C ILE A 67 15.68 4.16 11.65
N PHE A 68 15.12 4.96 10.74
CA PHE A 68 13.68 5.27 10.78
C PHE A 68 12.81 4.01 10.67
N ARG A 69 13.17 3.06 9.79
CA ARG A 69 12.42 1.79 9.66
C ARG A 69 12.58 0.91 10.88
N PHE A 70 13.77 0.87 11.47
CA PHE A 70 14.03 0.15 12.70
C PHE A 70 13.21 0.71 13.85
N ALA A 71 13.16 2.04 13.99
CA ALA A 71 12.35 2.71 15.00
C ALA A 71 10.86 2.42 14.83
N LEU A 72 10.32 2.51 13.60
CA LEU A 72 8.92 2.18 13.32
C LEU A 72 8.58 0.73 13.69
N LYS A 73 9.45 -0.21 13.34
CA LYS A 73 9.25 -1.63 13.69
C LYS A 73 9.29 -1.83 15.21
N LYS A 74 10.25 -1.21 15.90
CA LYS A 74 10.38 -1.32 17.34
C LYS A 74 9.17 -0.74 18.08
N LEU A 75 8.68 0.43 17.63
CA LEU A 75 7.48 1.07 18.16
C LEU A 75 6.18 0.28 17.87
N SER A 76 6.15 -0.56 16.83
CA SER A 76 5.01 -1.44 16.58
C SER A 76 5.01 -2.73 17.41
N GLU A 77 6.15 -3.07 18.01
CA GLU A 77 6.33 -4.26 18.87
C GLU A 77 6.16 -3.93 20.36
N GLU A 78 6.14 -2.64 20.73
CA GLU A 78 5.72 -2.12 22.04
C GLU A 78 4.20 -2.09 22.19
#